data_AF-M6C0I5-F1
#
_entry.id   AF-M6C0I5-F1
#
_cell.length_a   1.000
_cell.length_b   1.000
_cell.length_c   1.000
_cell.angle_alpha   90.00
_cell.angle_beta   90.00
_cell.angle_gamma   90.00
#
_symmetry.space_group_name_H-M   'P 1'
#
loop_
_entity.id
_entity.type
_entity.pdbx_description
1 polymer ?
#
loop_
_entity_poly.entity_id
_entity_poly.type
_entity_poly.pdbx_seq_one_letter_code
_entity_poly.pdbx_strand_id
1 'polypeptide(L)'
;MDVDFLCTLSIPVSYYISLTSKREGIQTVFSYLAFTGLGFFTILFSLVLLKDVSLYGLTKFFPNSDPSDSGAGQLVQRKEFLNRLLSFSVLGLAGGLTGIGFYQAHKKLKVIPVDVFEKNLHSSLDGFRIVQISDIHIGPTIKKRFFRIRSKNRERT
;
A
#
# COMPACT_ATOMS: atom_id res chain seq x y z
N MET A 1 -29.21 21.76 21.29
CA MET A 1 -27.86 21.15 21.33
C MET A 1 -27.71 20.40 20.03
N ASP A 2 -26.96 20.98 19.11
CA ASP A 2 -26.95 20.59 17.71
C ASP A 2 -26.25 19.24 17.53
N VAL A 3 -26.92 18.32 16.83
CA VAL A 3 -26.40 16.99 16.47
C VAL A 3 -25.04 17.06 15.77
N ASP A 4 -24.76 18.16 15.10
CA ASP A 4 -23.48 18.44 14.43
C ASP A 4 -22.32 18.60 15.43
N PHE A 5 -22.58 19.14 16.62
CA PHE A 5 -21.58 19.30 17.67
C PHE A 5 -21.22 17.95 18.30
N LEU A 6 -22.20 17.06 18.44
CA LEU A 6 -22.03 15.70 18.94
C LEU A 6 -21.21 14.83 17.97
N CYS A 7 -21.46 14.96 16.66
CA CYS A 7 -20.70 14.26 15.62
C CYS A 7 -19.24 14.75 15.53
N THR A 8 -19.04 16.06 15.62
CA THR A 8 -17.71 16.69 15.52
C THR A 8 -16.81 16.31 16.71
N LEU A 9 -17.38 16.18 17.91
CA LEU A 9 -16.63 15.76 19.10
C LEU A 9 -16.37 14.25 19.17
N SER A 10 -17.12 13.43 18.41
CA SER A 10 -16.93 11.97 18.40
C SER A 10 -15.57 11.53 17.83
N ILE A 11 -15.03 12.31 16.88
CA ILE A 11 -13.78 12.03 16.18
C ILE A 11 -12.56 12.12 17.14
N PRO A 12 -12.34 13.22 17.87
CA PRO A 12 -11.24 13.31 18.82
C PRO A 12 -11.41 12.37 20.03
N VAL A 13 -12.64 12.12 20.47
CA VAL A 13 -12.94 11.20 21.58
C VAL A 13 -12.64 9.75 21.19
N SER A 14 -13.00 9.33 19.97
CA SER A 14 -12.65 8.00 19.42
C SER A 14 -11.14 7.84 19.26
N TYR A 15 -10.46 8.87 18.76
CA TYR A 15 -9.00 8.89 18.62
C TYR A 15 -8.29 8.77 19.98
N TYR A 16 -8.76 9.49 21.00
CA TYR A 16 -8.22 9.46 22.36
C TYR A 16 -8.41 8.11 23.07
N ILE A 17 -9.58 7.48 22.86
CA ILE A 17 -9.86 6.12 23.37
C ILE A 17 -8.97 5.08 22.67
N SER A 18 -8.69 5.26 21.38
CA SER A 18 -7.81 4.38 20.60
C SER A 18 -6.36 4.41 21.09
N LEU A 19 -5.86 5.58 21.50
CA LEU A 19 -4.53 5.76 22.10
C LEU A 19 -4.38 5.09 23.47
N THR A 20 -5.48 4.93 24.21
CA THR A 20 -5.47 4.39 25.58
C THR A 20 -5.75 2.87 25.64
N SER A 21 -6.25 2.27 24.57
CA SER A 21 -6.76 0.89 24.59
C SER A 21 -5.67 -0.16 24.43
N LYS A 22 -5.28 -0.81 25.53
CA LYS A 22 -4.27 -1.88 25.62
C LYS A 22 -4.70 -3.24 25.02
N ARG A 23 -5.73 -3.31 24.16
CA ARG A 23 -6.18 -4.55 23.51
C ARG A 23 -5.45 -4.76 22.17
N GLU A 24 -4.43 -5.61 22.20
CA GLU A 24 -3.56 -5.86 21.05
C GLU A 24 -4.28 -6.30 19.76
N GLY A 25 -5.47 -6.90 19.85
CA GLY A 25 -6.25 -7.34 18.70
C GLY A 25 -6.91 -6.19 17.95
N ILE A 26 -7.53 -5.25 18.68
CA ILE A 26 -8.25 -4.10 18.11
C ILE A 26 -7.24 -3.15 17.47
N GLN A 27 -6.13 -2.85 18.16
CA GLN A 27 -5.05 -2.04 17.61
C GLN A 27 -4.51 -2.60 16.29
N THR A 28 -4.37 -3.91 16.18
CA THR A 28 -3.90 -4.56 14.95
C THR A 28 -4.89 -4.34 13.80
N VAL A 29 -6.18 -4.59 14.02
CA VAL A 29 -7.23 -4.40 13.00
C VAL A 29 -7.31 -2.94 12.55
N PHE A 30 -7.32 -2.01 13.49
CA PHE A 30 -7.33 -0.57 13.18
C PHE A 30 -6.06 -0.13 12.43
N SER A 31 -4.89 -0.66 12.80
CA SER A 31 -3.64 -0.39 12.09
C SER A 31 -3.71 -0.88 10.65
N TYR A 32 -4.16 -2.12 10.42
CA TYR A 32 -4.33 -2.64 9.05
C TYR A 32 -5.31 -1.82 8.23
N LEU A 33 -6.45 -1.42 8.82
CA LEU A 33 -7.44 -0.59 8.15
C LEU A 33 -6.88 0.80 7.82
N ALA A 34 -6.17 1.42 8.76
CA ALA A 34 -5.55 2.73 8.58
C ALA A 34 -4.45 2.70 7.50
N PHE A 35 -3.51 1.76 7.56
CA PHE A 35 -2.43 1.67 6.58
C PHE A 35 -2.93 1.30 5.19
N THR A 36 -3.88 0.37 5.09
CA THR A 36 -4.48 -0.02 3.80
C THR A 36 -5.31 1.12 3.23
N GLY A 37 -6.12 1.78 4.07
CA GLY A 37 -6.93 2.94 3.68
C GLY A 37 -6.07 4.12 3.23
N LEU A 38 -4.99 4.43 3.95
CA LEU A 38 -4.04 5.47 3.59
C LEU A 38 -3.34 5.15 2.26
N GLY A 39 -2.90 3.91 2.07
CA GLY A 39 -2.29 3.46 0.82
C GLY A 39 -3.26 3.58 -0.37
N PHE A 40 -4.49 3.08 -0.21
CA PHE A 40 -5.55 3.20 -1.22
C PHE A 40 -5.84 4.66 -1.56
N PHE A 41 -6.03 5.51 -0.55
CA PHE A 41 -6.26 6.95 -0.74
C PHE A 41 -5.12 7.61 -1.49
N THR A 42 -3.87 7.34 -1.12
CA THR A 42 -2.68 7.94 -1.74
C THR A 42 -2.55 7.53 -3.22
N ILE A 43 -2.78 6.25 -3.53
CA ILE A 43 -2.75 5.74 -4.91
C ILE A 43 -3.89 6.35 -5.72
N LEU A 44 -5.12 6.31 -5.20
CA LEU A 44 -6.29 6.85 -5.87
C LEU A 44 -6.13 8.35 -6.15
N PHE A 45 -5.73 9.12 -5.14
CA PHE A 45 -5.48 10.55 -5.26
C PHE A 45 -4.42 10.85 -6.33
N SER A 46 -3.31 10.12 -6.33
CA SER A 46 -2.25 10.28 -7.33
C SER A 46 -2.74 9.98 -8.75
N LEU A 47 -3.55 8.94 -8.93
CA LEU A 47 -4.12 8.60 -10.24
C LEU A 47 -5.17 9.60 -10.71
N VAL A 48 -5.99 10.13 -9.81
CA VAL A 48 -6.96 11.20 -10.12
C VAL A 48 -6.21 12.46 -10.56
N LEU A 49 -5.19 12.88 -9.81
CA LEU A 49 -4.34 14.01 -10.19
C LEU A 49 -3.70 13.78 -11.57
N LEU A 50 -3.13 12.60 -11.81
CA LEU A 50 -2.55 12.25 -13.10
C LEU A 50 -3.58 12.36 -14.22
N LYS A 51 -4.79 11.83 -14.02
CA LYS A 51 -5.90 11.90 -14.99
C LYS A 51 -6.28 13.34 -15.29
N ASP A 52 -6.49 14.16 -14.27
CA ASP A 52 -6.96 15.54 -14.42
C ASP A 52 -5.89 16.43 -15.08
N VAL A 53 -4.63 16.31 -14.66
CA VAL A 53 -3.49 17.02 -15.26
C VAL A 53 -3.30 16.59 -16.72
N SER A 54 -3.42 15.30 -17.03
CA SER A 54 -3.27 14.78 -18.39
C SER A 54 -4.37 15.29 -19.32
N LEU A 55 -5.63 15.29 -18.85
CA LEU A 55 -6.76 15.81 -19.63
C LEU A 55 -6.63 17.32 -19.86
N TYR A 56 -6.29 18.08 -18.81
CA TYR A 56 -6.09 19.52 -18.91
C TYR A 56 -4.90 19.89 -19.81
N GLY A 57 -3.80 19.14 -19.73
CA GLY A 57 -2.65 19.31 -20.62
C GLY A 57 -3.05 19.05 -22.06
N LEU A 58 -3.72 17.92 -22.34
CA LEU A 58 -4.08 17.53 -23.69
C LEU A 58 -5.00 18.55 -24.38
N THR A 59 -6.00 19.10 -23.66
CA THR A 59 -6.89 20.13 -24.23
C THR A 59 -6.17 21.45 -24.53
N LYS A 60 -5.09 21.75 -23.80
CA LYS A 60 -4.27 22.96 -24.02
C LYS A 60 -3.25 22.77 -25.15
N PHE A 61 -2.66 21.59 -25.27
CA PHE A 61 -1.68 21.27 -26.30
C PHE A 61 -2.30 20.99 -27.67
N PHE A 62 -3.52 20.44 -27.70
CA PHE A 62 -4.28 20.21 -28.93
C PHE A 62 -5.56 21.07 -28.92
N PRO A 63 -5.44 22.39 -29.18
CA PRO A 63 -6.61 23.25 -29.29
C PRO A 63 -7.48 22.79 -30.46
N ASN A 64 -8.68 22.31 -30.14
CA ASN A 64 -9.64 21.86 -31.16
C ASN A 64 -10.13 23.09 -31.94
N SER A 65 -9.76 23.18 -33.21
CA SER A 65 -10.15 24.25 -34.11
C SER A 65 -11.41 23.84 -34.87
N ASP A 66 -12.58 24.04 -34.27
CA ASP A 66 -13.81 24.49 -34.96
C ASP A 66 -15.03 24.47 -34.00
N PRO A 67 -15.70 25.61 -33.75
CA PRO A 67 -16.92 25.67 -32.93
C PRO A 67 -18.22 25.52 -33.74
N SER A 68 -18.13 25.35 -35.07
CA SER A 68 -19.28 25.37 -35.98
C SER A 68 -19.51 23.99 -36.59
N ASP A 69 -19.94 23.02 -35.79
CA ASP A 69 -20.44 21.78 -36.39
C ASP A 69 -21.62 21.20 -35.61
N SER A 70 -22.66 20.85 -36.36
CA SER A 70 -23.99 20.39 -35.93
C SER A 70 -23.96 19.07 -35.14
N GLY A 71 -22.76 18.53 -34.88
CA GLY A 71 -22.47 17.35 -34.06
C GLY A 71 -22.07 17.65 -32.61
N ALA A 72 -22.15 18.90 -32.14
CA ALA A 72 -21.77 19.29 -30.77
C ALA A 72 -22.42 18.41 -29.68
N GLY A 73 -23.70 18.04 -29.83
CA GLY A 73 -24.39 17.13 -28.91
C GLY A 73 -23.79 15.70 -28.87
N GLN A 74 -23.38 15.17 -30.02
CA GLN A 74 -22.77 13.83 -30.11
C GLN A 74 -21.34 13.82 -29.57
N LEU A 75 -20.59 14.92 -29.74
CA LEU A 75 -19.24 15.08 -29.19
C LEU A 75 -19.25 15.19 -27.66
N VAL A 76 -20.22 15.91 -27.08
CA VAL A 76 -20.40 16.00 -25.62
C VAL A 76 -20.69 14.62 -25.03
N GLN A 77 -21.61 13.86 -25.64
CA GLN A 77 -21.98 12.52 -25.16
C GLN A 77 -20.80 11.52 -25.22
N ARG A 78 -19.98 11.56 -26.28
CA ARG A 78 -18.75 10.74 -26.38
C ARG A 78 -17.72 11.11 -25.31
N LYS A 79 -17.49 12.41 -25.07
CA LYS A 79 -16.57 12.91 -24.03
C LYS A 79 -17.00 12.50 -22.63
N GLU A 80 -18.29 12.61 -22.33
CA GLU A 80 -18.85 12.16 -21.05
C GLU A 80 -18.70 10.64 -20.86
N PHE A 81 -18.97 9.86 -21.90
CA PHE A 81 -18.79 8.41 -21.87
C PHE A 81 -17.33 8.03 -21.61
N LEU A 82 -16.38 8.64 -22.34
CA LEU A 82 -14.94 8.44 -22.14
C LEU A 82 -14.49 8.84 -20.74
N ASN A 83 -14.96 9.98 -20.21
CA ASN A 83 -14.59 10.44 -18.88
C ASN A 83 -15.15 9.53 -17.76
N ARG A 84 -16.36 8.98 -17.95
CA ARG A 84 -16.94 7.96 -17.05
C ARG A 84 -16.10 6.69 -17.08
N LEU A 85 -15.75 6.18 -18.27
CA LEU A 85 -14.88 5.00 -18.40
C LEU A 85 -13.53 5.22 -17.71
N LEU A 86 -12.86 6.36 -17.96
CA LEU A 86 -11.60 6.71 -17.31
C LEU A 86 -11.72 6.76 -15.79
N SER A 87 -12.81 7.33 -15.26
CA SER A 87 -13.05 7.38 -13.81
C SER A 87 -13.19 5.98 -13.21
N PHE A 88 -13.93 5.08 -13.86
CA PHE A 88 -14.02 3.68 -13.45
C PHE A 88 -12.68 2.94 -13.57
N SER A 89 -11.91 3.19 -14.63
CA SER A 89 -10.57 2.62 -14.81
C SER A 89 -9.61 3.05 -13.71
N VAL A 90 -9.62 4.33 -13.32
CA VAL A 90 -8.79 4.84 -12.22
C VAL A 90 -9.13 4.15 -10.90
N LEU A 91 -10.42 3.99 -10.60
CA LEU A 91 -10.86 3.28 -9.40
C LEU A 91 -10.42 1.80 -9.42
N GLY A 92 -10.59 1.13 -10.57
CA GLY A 92 -10.15 -0.26 -10.76
C GLY A 92 -8.63 -0.43 -10.60
N LEU A 93 -7.84 0.48 -11.18
CA LEU A 93 -6.39 0.50 -11.05
C LEU A 93 -5.95 0.76 -9.60
N ALA A 94 -6.58 1.72 -8.91
CA ALA A 94 -6.28 2.00 -7.52
C ALA A 94 -6.55 0.78 -6.63
N GLY A 95 -7.67 0.09 -6.84
CA GLY A 95 -8.00 -1.16 -6.14
C GLY A 95 -6.99 -2.28 -6.43
N GLY A 96 -6.65 -2.47 -7.71
CA GLY A 96 -5.67 -3.48 -8.14
C GLY A 96 -4.28 -3.24 -7.55
N LEU A 97 -3.77 -2.00 -7.64
CA LEU A 97 -2.49 -1.60 -7.07
C LEU A 97 -2.48 -1.73 -5.54
N THR A 98 -3.59 -1.38 -4.88
CA THR A 98 -3.73 -1.57 -3.43
C THR A 98 -3.65 -3.04 -3.07
N GLY A 99 -4.33 -3.93 -3.81
CA GLY A 99 -4.27 -5.38 -3.60
C GLY A 99 -2.87 -5.95 -3.82
N ILE A 100 -2.17 -5.52 -4.87
CA ILE A 100 -0.78 -5.91 -5.14
C ILE A 100 0.14 -5.40 -4.03
N GLY A 101 0.01 -4.13 -3.63
CA GLY A 101 0.79 -3.54 -2.54
C GLY A 101 0.56 -4.27 -1.22
N PHE A 102 -0.70 -4.57 -0.90
CA PHE A 102 -1.06 -5.36 0.27
C PHE A 102 -0.42 -6.75 0.22
N TYR A 103 -0.49 -7.46 -0.91
CA TYR A 103 0.14 -8.78 -1.08
C TYR A 103 1.67 -8.71 -0.90
N GLN A 104 2.32 -7.72 -1.51
CA GLN A 104 3.77 -7.54 -1.41
C GLN A 104 4.22 -7.20 0.02
N ALA A 105 3.46 -6.37 0.74
CA ALA A 105 3.75 -6.04 2.14
C ALA A 105 3.68 -7.26 3.08
N HIS A 106 2.92 -8.29 2.72
CA HIS A 106 2.79 -9.54 3.48
C HIS A 106 3.71 -10.67 3.02
N LYS A 107 4.51 -10.44 1.98
CA LYS A 107 5.44 -11.45 1.47
C LYS A 107 6.51 -11.74 2.53
N LYS A 108 6.67 -13.02 2.88
CA LYS A 108 7.58 -13.48 3.93
C LYS A 108 9.04 -13.17 3.59
N LEU A 109 9.87 -12.99 4.63
CA LEU A 109 11.32 -12.83 4.51
C LEU A 109 11.93 -13.94 3.64
N LYS A 110 12.70 -13.52 2.64
CA LYS A 110 13.45 -14.41 1.75
C LYS A 110 14.75 -14.82 2.45
N VAL A 111 14.96 -16.11 2.64
CA VAL A 111 16.25 -16.65 3.09
C VAL A 111 17.15 -16.79 1.87
N ILE A 112 18.31 -16.16 1.91
CA ILE A 112 19.32 -16.21 0.84
C ILE A 112 20.53 -16.96 1.42
N PRO A 113 20.81 -18.21 0.99
CA PRO A 113 22.04 -18.89 1.37
C PRO A 113 23.21 -18.21 0.65
N VAL A 114 24.25 -17.86 1.41
CA VAL A 114 25.50 -17.30 0.88
C VAL A 114 26.64 -18.15 1.42
N ASP A 115 27.39 -18.76 0.51
CA ASP A 115 28.61 -19.49 0.86
C ASP A 115 29.76 -18.49 0.85
N VAL A 116 30.42 -18.33 2.00
CA VAL A 116 31.54 -17.41 2.18
C VAL A 116 32.82 -18.23 2.25
N PHE A 117 33.71 -18.03 1.27
CA PHE A 117 35.03 -18.65 1.23
C PHE A 117 36.09 -17.65 1.70
N GLU A 118 36.74 -17.91 2.83
CA GLU A 118 37.81 -17.09 3.37
C GLU A 118 39.11 -17.90 3.40
N LYS A 119 40.18 -17.35 2.80
CA LYS A 119 41.46 -18.06 2.60
C LYS A 119 42.22 -18.28 3.90
N ASN A 120 41.99 -17.42 4.90
CA ASN A 120 42.64 -17.49 6.21
C ASN A 120 41.66 -17.91 7.33
N LEU A 121 40.60 -18.67 6.99
CA LEU A 121 39.65 -19.12 7.98
C LEU A 121 40.29 -20.15 8.94
N HIS A 122 40.16 -19.93 10.24
CA HIS A 122 40.65 -20.87 11.24
C HIS A 122 39.93 -22.22 11.10
N SER A 123 40.66 -23.33 11.18
CA SER A 123 40.13 -24.69 10.92
C SER A 123 38.93 -25.07 11.79
N SER A 124 38.82 -24.49 12.99
CA SER A 124 37.68 -24.71 13.89
C SER A 124 36.36 -24.05 13.42
N LEU A 125 36.41 -23.16 12.44
CA LEU A 125 35.26 -22.44 11.89
C LEU A 125 34.81 -23.00 10.53
N ASP A 126 35.52 -24.00 10.00
CA ASP A 126 35.11 -24.67 8.77
C ASP A 126 33.78 -25.42 8.98
N GLY A 127 32.83 -25.22 8.06
CA GLY A 127 31.47 -25.77 8.17
C GLY A 127 30.51 -25.05 9.13
N PHE A 128 30.91 -23.94 9.76
CA PHE A 128 29.97 -23.15 10.59
C PHE A 128 28.88 -22.49 9.74
N ARG A 129 27.64 -22.52 10.25
CA ARG A 129 26.51 -21.81 9.65
C ARG A 129 26.14 -20.60 10.49
N ILE A 130 26.31 -19.41 9.93
CA ILE A 130 25.93 -18.14 10.54
C ILE A 130 24.61 -17.67 9.91
N VAL A 131 23.65 -17.27 10.74
CA VAL A 131 22.43 -16.59 10.28
C VAL A 131 22.57 -15.11 10.58
N GLN A 132 22.81 -14.31 9.54
CA GLN A 132 22.81 -12.86 9.66
C GLN A 132 21.41 -12.32 9.40
N ILE A 133 20.90 -11.53 10.32
CA ILE A 133 19.61 -10.86 10.19
C ILE A 133 19.88 -9.35 10.25
N SER A 134 19.61 -8.64 9.16
CA SER A 134 19.70 -7.18 9.09
C SER A 134 18.31 -6.54 9.05
N ASP A 135 18.20 -5.34 9.62
CA ASP A 135 17.06 -4.42 9.48
C ASP A 135 15.68 -4.96 9.88
N ILE A 136 15.62 -5.61 11.04
CA ILE A 136 14.32 -5.90 11.67
C ILE A 136 13.79 -4.63 12.33
N HIS A 137 12.92 -3.90 11.63
CA HIS A 137 12.11 -2.87 12.25
C HIS A 137 10.89 -3.51 12.93
N ILE A 138 10.91 -3.62 14.26
CA ILE A 138 9.79 -4.17 15.04
C ILE A 138 8.73 -3.08 15.22
N GLY A 139 7.75 -3.04 14.31
CA GLY A 139 6.54 -2.23 14.46
C GLY A 139 5.39 -2.96 15.16
N PRO A 140 4.30 -2.26 15.53
CA PRO A 140 3.11 -2.85 16.17
C PRO A 140 2.45 -4.00 15.38
N THR A 141 2.75 -4.09 14.08
CA THR A 141 2.17 -5.06 13.14
C THR A 141 2.94 -6.40 13.06
N ILE A 142 4.21 -6.45 13.48
CA ILE A 142 5.06 -7.66 13.43
C ILE A 142 5.24 -8.23 14.84
N LYS A 143 4.29 -9.07 15.27
CA LYS A 143 4.35 -9.73 16.57
C LYS A 143 5.46 -10.78 16.64
N LYS A 144 6.08 -10.91 17.82
CA LYS A 144 7.16 -11.84 18.24
C LYS A 144 7.06 -13.30 17.73
N ARG A 145 5.91 -13.76 17.25
CA ARG A 145 5.70 -15.12 16.74
C ARG A 145 6.43 -15.39 15.40
N PHE A 146 6.88 -14.36 14.68
CA PHE A 146 7.71 -14.51 13.48
C PHE A 146 9.13 -15.04 13.80
N PHE A 147 9.61 -14.85 15.03
CA PHE A 147 10.95 -15.26 15.46
C PHE A 147 11.08 -16.73 15.85
N ARG A 148 10.02 -17.53 15.76
CA ARG A 148 10.17 -18.97 15.93
C ARG A 148 10.79 -19.56 14.66
N ILE A 149 12.11 -19.36 14.53
CA ILE A 149 12.97 -20.14 13.65
C ILE A 149 12.67 -21.59 14.02
N ARG A 150 11.91 -22.26 13.16
CA ARG A 150 11.68 -23.69 13.26
C ARG A 150 13.02 -24.29 12.88
N SER A 151 13.87 -24.54 13.88
CA SER A 151 15.03 -25.42 13.76
C SER A 151 14.47 -26.77 13.31
N LYS A 152 14.36 -26.94 11.99
CA LYS A 152 14.13 -28.24 11.42
C LYS A 152 15.53 -28.81 11.30
N ASN A 153 15.92 -29.52 12.35
CA ASN A 153 17.09 -30.39 12.35
C ASN A 153 16.99 -31.22 11.07
N ARG A 154 17.82 -30.88 10.08
CA ARG A 154 18.00 -31.69 8.90
C ARG A 154 19.18 -32.57 9.23
N GLU A 155 18.90 -33.58 10.05
CA GLU A 155 19.77 -34.75 10.16
C GLU A 155 19.89 -35.34 8.75
N ARG A 156 21.05 -35.15 8.12
CA ARG A 156 21.54 -36.00 7.06
C ARG A 156 23.05 -36.10 7.23
N THR A 157 23.45 -37.27 7.73
CA THR A 157 24.54 -38.13 7.22
C THR A 157 25.57 -37.47 6.33
#